data_AF-A0A1Z5LAB2-F1
#
_entry.id   AF-A0A1Z5LAB2-F1
#
_cell.length_a   1.000
_cell.length_b   1.000
_cell.length_c   1.000
_cell.angle_alpha   90.00
_cell.angle_beta   90.00
_cell.angle_gamma   90.00
#
_symmetry.space_group_name_H-M   'P 1'
#
loop_
_entity.id
_entity.type
_entity.pdbx_description
1 polymer ?
#
loop_
_entity_poly.entity_id
_entity_poly.type
_entity_poly.pdbx_seq_one_letter_code
_entity_poly.pdbx_strand_id
1 'polypeptide(L)'
;MVYKEGLPKIPAAAVTIEDAELMARMIKRGDIVEVSLYMEAASKPETVSRNTIADIRGSERPNEIVLISGHLDTWDVGQGAMDDGGGAFISWRALETLASHHVEPFGPLFGRPKSRVWKA
;
A
#
# COMPACT_ATOMS: atom_id res chain seq x y z
N MET A 1 2.47 -12.77 -1.48
CA MET A 1 1.51 -13.84 -1.10
C MET A 1 2.19 -14.78 -0.13
N VAL A 2 1.62 -14.99 1.05
CA VAL A 2 2.16 -15.91 2.06
C VAL A 2 1.16 -17.05 2.25
N TYR A 3 1.62 -18.28 2.06
CA TYR A 3 0.82 -19.47 2.38
C TYR A 3 1.02 -19.83 3.85
N LYS A 4 -0.02 -20.37 4.47
CA LYS A 4 0.10 -20.93 5.83
C LYS A 4 1.10 -22.10 5.81
N GLU A 5 1.99 -22.12 6.79
CA GLU A 5 2.99 -23.19 6.93
C GLU A 5 2.33 -24.56 7.15
N GLY A 6 2.99 -25.60 6.63
CA GLY A 6 2.53 -26.98 6.74
C GLY A 6 1.35 -27.36 5.83
N LEU A 7 0.84 -26.43 5.00
CA LEU A 7 -0.23 -26.72 4.05
C LEU A 7 0.27 -26.80 2.60
N PRO A 8 -0.31 -27.67 1.76
CA PRO A 8 -0.05 -27.66 0.32
C PRO A 8 -0.40 -26.31 -0.30
N LYS A 9 0.48 -25.80 -1.17
CA LYS A 9 0.24 -24.57 -1.93
C LYS A 9 -0.57 -24.91 -3.17
N ILE A 10 -1.67 -24.19 -3.39
CA ILE A 10 -2.52 -24.33 -4.58
C ILE A 10 -2.55 -22.99 -5.34
N PRO A 11 -2.68 -22.99 -6.68
CA PRO A 11 -2.88 -21.77 -7.44
C PRO A 11 -4.14 -21.02 -6.97
N ALA A 12 -4.06 -19.70 -6.92
CA ALA A 12 -5.18 -18.83 -6.58
C ALA A 12 -5.25 -17.67 -7.58
N ALA A 13 -6.38 -17.52 -8.25
CA ALA A 13 -6.66 -16.45 -9.20
C ALA A 13 -7.99 -15.78 -8.87
N ALA A 14 -8.11 -14.50 -9.21
CA ALA A 14 -9.36 -13.77 -9.17
C ALA A 14 -9.93 -13.68 -10.59
N VAL A 15 -11.25 -13.72 -10.69
CA VAL A 15 -12.00 -13.47 -11.93
C VAL A 15 -12.89 -12.26 -11.73
N THR A 16 -13.41 -11.72 -12.84
CA THR A 16 -14.38 -10.64 -12.79
C THR A 16 -15.69 -11.09 -12.15
N ILE A 17 -16.53 -10.15 -11.70
CA ILE A 17 -17.83 -10.52 -11.14
C ILE A 17 -18.74 -11.11 -12.22
N GLU A 18 -18.61 -10.63 -13.44
CA GLU A 18 -19.37 -11.09 -14.61
C GLU A 18 -19.08 -12.57 -14.90
N ASP A 19 -17.81 -12.98 -14.86
CA ASP A 19 -17.39 -14.37 -15.05
C ASP A 19 -17.86 -15.26 -13.90
N ALA A 20 -17.75 -14.77 -12.66
CA ALA A 20 -18.22 -15.49 -11.47
C ALA A 20 -19.75 -15.74 -11.55
N GLU A 21 -20.52 -14.72 -11.92
CA GLU A 21 -21.97 -14.84 -12.09
C GLU A 21 -22.36 -15.72 -13.27
N LEU A 22 -21.60 -15.70 -14.37
CA LEU A 22 -21.79 -16.61 -15.49
C LEU A 22 -21.66 -18.07 -15.04
N MET A 23 -20.56 -18.40 -14.36
CA MET A 23 -20.33 -19.74 -13.82
C MET A 23 -21.44 -20.14 -12.83
N ALA A 24 -21.86 -19.22 -11.96
CA ALA A 24 -22.94 -19.48 -11.01
C ALA A 24 -24.27 -19.81 -11.71
N ARG A 25 -24.60 -19.12 -12.81
CA ARG A 25 -25.81 -19.41 -13.61
C ARG A 25 -25.72 -20.75 -14.33
N MET A 26 -24.55 -21.12 -14.85
CA MET A 26 -24.32 -22.43 -15.47
C MET A 26 -24.55 -23.56 -14.46
N ILE A 27 -23.91 -23.47 -13.29
CA ILE A 27 -24.07 -24.45 -12.20
C ILE A 27 -25.54 -24.57 -11.79
N LYS A 28 -26.27 -23.44 -11.67
CA LYS A 28 -27.69 -23.45 -11.31
C LYS A 28 -28.58 -24.17 -12.32
N ARG A 29 -28.21 -24.22 -13.60
CA ARG A 29 -28.93 -24.98 -14.64
C ARG A 29 -28.61 -26.48 -14.62
N GLY A 30 -27.63 -26.90 -13.83
CA GLY A 30 -27.14 -28.27 -13.80
C GLY A 30 -25.93 -28.53 -14.70
N ASP A 31 -25.32 -27.48 -15.27
CA ASP A 31 -24.10 -27.62 -16.06
C ASP A 31 -22.90 -27.93 -15.14
N ILE A 32 -22.01 -28.83 -15.57
CA ILE A 32 -20.70 -29.01 -14.93
C ILE A 32 -19.75 -27.96 -15.51
N VAL A 33 -19.21 -27.10 -14.66
CA VAL A 33 -18.24 -26.09 -15.06
C VAL A 33 -16.83 -26.63 -14.84
N GLU A 34 -16.11 -26.87 -15.95
CA GLU A 34 -14.69 -27.19 -15.94
C GLU A 34 -13.86 -25.94 -16.28
N VAL A 35 -12.83 -25.66 -15.48
CA VAL A 35 -11.96 -24.49 -15.66
C VAL A 35 -10.53 -24.97 -15.90
N SER A 36 -9.93 -24.49 -16.98
CA SER A 36 -8.48 -24.62 -17.20
C SER A 36 -7.80 -23.35 -16.67
N LEU A 37 -6.99 -23.50 -15.62
CA LEU A 37 -6.23 -22.40 -15.03
C LEU A 37 -4.76 -22.50 -15.42
N TYR A 38 -4.24 -21.44 -16.03
CA TYR A 38 -2.83 -21.29 -16.40
C TYR A 38 -2.29 -19.97 -15.81
N MET A 39 -1.15 -20.02 -15.12
CA MET A 39 -0.54 -18.87 -14.46
C MET A 39 0.99 -18.93 -14.58
N GLU A 40 1.62 -17.79 -14.83
CA GLU A 40 3.08 -17.66 -14.92
C GLU A 40 3.69 -16.93 -13.71
N ALA A 41 2.91 -16.76 -12.63
CA ALA A 41 3.36 -16.06 -11.43
C ALA A 41 4.54 -16.79 -10.77
N ALA A 42 5.57 -16.03 -10.39
CA ALA A 42 6.78 -16.56 -9.76
C ALA A 42 7.21 -15.71 -8.55
N SER A 43 7.61 -16.37 -7.46
CA SER A 43 8.26 -15.72 -6.33
C SER A 43 9.71 -15.39 -6.68
N LYS A 44 10.09 -14.11 -6.54
CA LYS A 44 11.47 -13.65 -6.68
C LYS A 44 12.13 -13.53 -5.30
N PRO A 45 13.47 -13.49 -5.22
CA PRO A 45 14.17 -13.18 -3.97
C PRO A 45 13.70 -11.85 -3.39
N GLU A 46 13.80 -11.72 -2.07
CA GLU A 46 13.51 -10.46 -1.38
C GLU A 46 14.41 -9.33 -1.87
N THR A 47 13.86 -8.13 -1.88
CA THR A 47 14.59 -6.90 -2.24
C THR A 47 14.21 -5.77 -1.29
N VAL A 48 14.99 -4.69 -1.33
CA VAL A 48 14.82 -3.55 -0.44
C VAL A 48 13.75 -2.59 -0.98
N SER A 49 12.73 -2.34 -0.18
CA SER A 49 11.79 -1.22 -0.35
C SER A 49 12.20 -0.03 0.53
N ARG A 50 11.56 1.12 0.36
CA ARG A 50 11.93 2.37 1.04
C ARG A 50 10.71 3.09 1.58
N ASN A 51 10.84 3.61 2.81
CA ASN A 51 9.94 4.63 3.33
C ASN A 51 10.48 6.01 2.98
N THR A 52 9.62 6.90 2.52
CA THR A 52 9.95 8.32 2.29
C THR A 52 9.38 9.14 3.44
N ILE A 53 10.24 9.90 4.11
CA ILE A 53 9.86 10.69 5.30
C ILE A 53 10.24 12.15 5.06
N ALA A 54 9.28 13.03 5.29
CA ALA A 54 9.45 14.48 5.33
C ALA A 54 8.98 15.01 6.69
N ASP A 55 9.67 16.00 7.23
CA ASP A 55 9.51 16.44 8.62
C ASP A 55 9.58 17.97 8.70
N ILE A 56 8.65 18.56 9.46
CA ILE A 56 8.68 19.96 9.90
C ILE A 56 8.78 19.93 11.43
N ARG A 57 9.86 20.51 11.94
CA ARG A 57 10.11 20.56 13.38
C ARG A 57 9.20 21.59 14.04
N GLY A 58 8.51 21.19 15.10
CA GLY A 58 7.72 22.11 15.91
C GLY A 58 8.58 22.97 16.84
N SER A 59 8.08 24.15 17.16
CA SER A 59 8.82 25.18 17.90
C SER A 59 8.67 25.06 19.42
N GLU A 60 7.46 24.87 19.93
CA GLU A 60 7.19 24.84 21.38
C GLU A 60 7.32 23.44 22.00
N ARG A 61 6.89 22.41 21.27
CA ARG A 61 6.86 21.02 21.72
C ARG A 61 7.62 20.11 20.78
N PRO A 62 8.95 20.31 20.58
CA PRO A 62 9.77 19.63 19.56
C PRO A 62 9.88 18.10 19.70
N ASN A 63 9.20 17.49 20.66
CA ASN A 63 9.21 16.05 20.92
C ASN A 63 7.82 15.37 20.76
N GLU A 64 6.75 16.14 20.54
CA GLU A 64 5.39 15.59 20.34
C GLU A 64 5.10 15.36 18.85
N ILE A 65 4.72 14.15 18.46
CA ILE A 65 4.62 13.78 17.04
C ILE A 65 3.17 13.82 16.56
N VAL A 66 2.93 14.51 15.45
CA VAL A 66 1.75 14.31 14.62
C VAL A 66 2.17 13.53 13.36
N LEU A 67 1.56 12.38 13.09
CA LEU A 67 1.88 11.56 11.92
C LEU A 67 0.76 11.68 10.87
N ILE A 68 1.15 12.06 9.65
CA ILE A 68 0.29 12.05 8.46
C ILE A 68 1.01 11.18 7.42
N SER A 69 0.34 10.17 6.87
CA SER A 69 0.96 9.16 6.02
C SER A 69 0.02 8.60 4.96
N GLY A 70 0.62 8.13 3.86
CA GLY A 70 0.04 7.21 2.88
C GLY A 70 1.12 6.24 2.38
N HIS A 71 0.75 5.23 1.59
CA HIS A 71 1.71 4.27 1.04
C HIS A 71 1.98 4.50 -0.46
N LEU A 72 3.19 4.17 -0.90
CA LEU A 72 3.67 4.44 -2.26
C LEU A 72 3.70 3.18 -3.15
N ASP A 73 3.55 2.00 -2.57
CA ASP A 73 3.36 0.76 -3.33
C ASP A 73 1.91 0.65 -3.82
N THR A 74 1.74 -0.04 -4.95
CA THR A 74 0.46 -0.31 -5.60
C THR A 74 0.49 -1.70 -6.21
N TRP A 75 -0.70 -2.21 -6.55
CA TRP A 75 -0.85 -3.30 -7.50
C TRP A 75 -0.34 -2.92 -8.89
N ASP A 76 0.18 -3.91 -9.59
CA ASP A 76 0.91 -3.82 -10.86
C ASP A 76 -0.01 -3.65 -12.09
N VAL A 77 -1.26 -4.11 -12.00
CA VAL A 77 -2.24 -4.03 -13.10
C VAL A 77 -3.03 -2.70 -13.13
N GLY A 78 -2.93 -1.91 -12.05
CA GLY A 78 -3.63 -0.64 -11.90
C GLY A 78 -2.71 0.58 -12.05
N GLN A 79 -3.26 1.76 -11.79
CA GLN A 79 -2.50 3.02 -11.71
C GLN A 79 -2.19 3.44 -10.27
N GLY A 80 -2.72 2.72 -9.28
CA GLY A 80 -2.56 3.06 -7.85
C GLY A 80 -3.17 4.40 -7.45
N ALA A 81 -4.12 4.95 -8.24
CA ALA A 81 -4.58 6.32 -8.03
C ALA A 81 -5.32 6.53 -6.70
N MET A 82 -6.19 5.60 -6.31
CA MET A 82 -6.94 5.67 -5.05
C MET A 82 -6.34 4.77 -3.95
N ASP A 83 -5.47 3.84 -4.33
CA ASP A 83 -4.81 2.87 -3.45
C ASP A 83 -3.32 2.86 -3.80
N ASP A 84 -2.49 3.74 -3.23
CA ASP A 84 -2.85 4.88 -2.33
C ASP A 84 -2.26 6.20 -2.83
N GLY A 85 -2.21 6.40 -4.15
CA GLY A 85 -1.68 7.62 -4.75
C GLY A 85 -2.36 8.89 -4.24
N GLY A 86 -3.68 8.85 -4.06
CA GLY A 86 -4.49 9.94 -3.51
C GLY A 86 -4.15 10.25 -2.06
N GLY A 87 -4.13 9.24 -1.18
CA GLY A 87 -3.81 9.44 0.25
C GLY A 87 -2.36 9.84 0.48
N ALA A 88 -1.42 9.24 -0.26
CA ALA A 88 -0.02 9.65 -0.25
C ALA A 88 0.16 11.10 -0.73
N PHE A 89 -0.54 11.50 -1.80
CA PHE A 89 -0.45 12.88 -2.31
C PHE A 89 -1.10 13.90 -1.38
N ILE A 90 -2.23 13.58 -0.75
CA ILE A 90 -2.85 14.43 0.28
C ILE A 90 -1.90 14.63 1.45
N SER A 91 -1.24 13.55 1.92
CA SER A 91 -0.26 13.62 3.02
C SER A 91 0.89 14.55 2.69
N TRP A 92 1.44 14.43 1.48
CA TRP A 92 2.48 15.33 0.97
C TRP A 92 1.98 16.78 0.87
N ARG A 93 0.79 16.99 0.30
CA ARG A 93 0.24 18.33 0.06
C ARG A 93 -0.09 19.05 1.35
N ALA A 94 -0.56 18.34 2.38
CA ALA A 94 -0.78 18.90 3.71
C ALA A 94 0.52 19.48 4.29
N LEU A 95 1.62 18.71 4.20
CA LEU A 95 2.94 19.15 4.67
C LEU A 95 3.45 20.35 3.88
N GLU A 96 3.35 20.31 2.56
CA GLU A 96 3.77 21.41 1.68
C GLU A 96 2.98 22.69 1.96
N THR A 97 1.69 22.56 2.26
CA THR A 97 0.82 23.71 2.56
C THR A 97 1.23 24.35 3.88
N LEU A 98 1.54 23.55 4.92
CA LEU A 98 2.06 24.09 6.18
C LEU A 98 3.40 24.81 6.00
N ALA A 99 4.31 24.22 5.22
CA ALA A 99 5.63 24.78 4.96
C ALA A 99 5.56 26.10 4.16
N SER A 100 4.75 26.16 3.11
CA SER A 100 4.62 27.35 2.24
C SER A 100 4.00 28.56 2.94
N HIS A 101 3.11 28.33 3.90
CA HIS A 101 2.48 29.39 4.70
C HIS A 101 3.28 29.77 5.95
N HIS A 102 4.50 29.25 6.13
CA HIS A 102 5.36 29.50 7.30
C HIS A 102 4.63 29.23 8.62
N VAL A 103 3.72 28.25 8.63
CA VAL A 103 3.04 27.84 9.84
C VAL A 103 4.02 27.00 10.64
N GLU A 104 4.50 27.52 11.76
CA GLU A 104 5.27 26.73 12.71
C GLU A 104 4.31 25.87 13.53
N PRO A 105 4.33 24.53 13.37
CA PRO A 105 3.46 23.69 14.17
C PRO A 105 3.95 23.68 15.63
N PHE A 106 3.00 23.63 16.57
CA PHE A 106 3.32 23.61 18.00
C PHE A 106 4.17 22.39 18.39
N GLY A 107 3.98 21.23 17.74
CA GLY A 107 4.81 20.03 17.84
C GLY A 107 5.31 19.56 16.46
N PRO A 108 6.40 18.78 16.37
CA PRO A 108 6.92 18.28 15.10
C PRO A 108 6.00 17.27 14.43
N LEU A 109 6.17 17.14 13.12
CA LEU A 109 5.54 16.07 12.34
C LEU A 109 6.38 14.77 12.33
N PHE A 110 7.61 14.75 12.88
CA PHE A 110 8.30 13.53 13.30
C PHE A 110 9.43 13.78 14.33
N GLY A 111 9.64 12.84 15.26
CA GLY A 111 10.72 12.90 16.26
C GLY A 111 11.97 12.15 15.78
N ARG A 112 13.15 12.80 15.79
CA ARG A 112 14.43 12.13 15.49
C ARG A 112 15.13 11.60 16.75
N PRO A 113 15.75 10.40 16.71
CA PRO A 113 16.91 10.06 17.53
C PRO A 113 18.15 10.86 17.07
N LYS A 114 19.04 11.19 18.00
CA LYS A 114 20.22 12.08 17.79
C LYS A 114 21.31 11.57 16.83
N SER A 115 21.21 10.37 16.25
CA SER A 115 22.25 9.81 15.38
C SER A 115 21.80 9.77 13.91
N ARG A 116 22.41 10.64 13.10
CA ARG A 116 22.37 10.59 11.64
C ARG A 116 22.95 9.27 11.15
N VAL A 117 22.13 8.49 10.45
CA VAL A 117 22.38 7.69 9.23
C VAL A 117 21.36 6.55 9.28
N TRP A 118 20.31 6.65 8.49
CA TRP A 118 19.56 5.47 8.07
C TRP A 118 19.82 5.32 6.58
N LYS A 119 20.64 4.32 6.22
CA LYS A 119 20.64 3.80 4.86
C LYS A 119 19.26 3.20 4.65
N ALA A 120 18.47 3.85 3.81
CA ALA A 120 17.35 3.19 3.15
C ALA A 120 17.88 2.21 2.09
#